data_AF-A0A6V7Q979-F1
#
_entry.id   AF-A0A6V7Q979-F1
#
_cell.length_a   1.000
_cell.length_b   1.000
_cell.length_c   1.000
_cell.angle_alpha   90.00
_cell.angle_beta   90.00
_cell.angle_gamma   90.00
#
_symmetry.space_group_name_H-M   'P 1'
#
loop_
_entity.id
_entity.type
_entity.pdbx_description
1 polymer ?
#
loop_
_entity_poly.entity_id
_entity_poly.type
_entity_poly.pdbx_seq_one_letter_code
_entity_poly.pdbx_strand_id
1 'polypeptide(L)'
;MKIGFAFGLICQLCNFYCHIILRNLRSPSGNGGYQIPRGFLFNIVTCANYTTEIYQWLGFNIATQTAAGYVFLVVAALIMTNWALAKHRRLKKLFDGKDGRPKYPRRWVILPPFL
;
A
#
# COMPACT_ATOMS: atom_id res chain seq x y z
N MET A 1 0.56 -15.78 -19.80
CA MET A 1 0.81 -14.46 -20.43
C MET A 1 -0.39 -13.50 -20.35
N LYS A 2 -1.49 -13.69 -21.09
CA LYS A 2 -2.62 -12.71 -21.15
C LYS A 2 -3.26 -12.41 -19.77
N ILE A 3 -3.49 -13.45 -18.97
CA ILE A 3 -4.09 -13.32 -17.63
C ILE A 3 -3.17 -12.53 -16.69
N GLY A 4 -1.86 -12.80 -16.71
CA GLY A 4 -0.87 -12.08 -15.90
C GLY A 4 -0.82 -10.58 -16.23
N PHE A 5 -0.83 -10.24 -17.52
CA PHE A 5 -0.90 -8.84 -17.97
C PHE A 5 -2.20 -8.15 -17.57
N ALA A 6 -3.36 -8.81 -17.75
CA ALA A 6 -4.65 -8.25 -17.36
C ALA A 6 -4.71 -7.99 -15.84
N PHE A 7 -4.28 -8.96 -15.03
CA PHE A 7 -4.20 -8.80 -13.58
C PHE A 7 -3.24 -7.68 -13.19
N GLY A 8 -2.02 -7.67 -13.76
CA GLY A 8 -1.03 -6.63 -13.50
C GLY A 8 -1.55 -5.22 -13.84
N LEU A 9 -2.27 -5.08 -14.95
CA LEU A 9 -2.86 -3.80 -15.36
C LEU A 9 -3.96 -3.34 -14.39
N ILE A 10 -4.84 -4.24 -13.95
CA ILE A 10 -5.85 -3.92 -12.93
C ILE A 10 -5.17 -3.45 -11.65
N CYS A 11 -4.13 -4.15 -11.19
CA CYS A 11 -3.37 -3.77 -10.00
C CYS A 11 -2.66 -2.43 -10.17
N GLN A 12 -2.12 -2.12 -11.36
CA GLN A 12 -1.52 -0.82 -11.68
C GLN A 12 -2.54 0.32 -11.60
N LEU A 13 -3.77 0.11 -12.10
CA LEU A 13 -4.86 1.09 -11.98
C LEU A 13 -5.28 1.29 -10.52
N CYS A 14 -5.36 0.21 -9.75
CA CYS A 14 -5.61 0.27 -8.31
C CYS A 14 -4.50 1.04 -7.57
N ASN A 15 -3.23 0.82 -7.94
CA ASN A 15 -2.09 1.55 -7.39
C ASN A 15 -2.18 3.05 -7.71
N PHE A 16 -2.47 3.40 -8.97
CA PHE A 16 -2.69 4.78 -9.38
C PHE A 16 -3.81 5.45 -8.58
N TYR A 17 -4.94 4.76 -8.39
CA TYR A 17 -6.03 5.28 -7.58
C TYR A 17 -5.62 5.47 -6.11
N CYS A 18 -4.82 4.56 -5.54
CA CYS A 18 -4.24 4.75 -4.20
C CYS A 18 -3.37 6.03 -4.14
N HIS A 19 -2.59 6.31 -5.18
CA HIS A 19 -1.79 7.53 -5.26
C HIS A 19 -2.63 8.80 -5.36
N ILE A 20 -3.76 8.78 -6.08
CA ILE A 20 -4.72 9.90 -6.09
C ILE A 20 -5.23 10.17 -4.67
N ILE A 21 -5.66 9.13 -3.94
CA ILE A 21 -6.13 9.27 -2.55
C ILE A 21 -5.01 9.88 -1.68
N LEU A 22 -3.78 9.35 -1.76
CA LEU A 22 -2.65 9.85 -0.98
C LEU A 22 -2.25 11.28 -1.34
N ARG A 23 -2.37 11.67 -2.61
CA ARG A 23 -2.14 13.05 -3.07
C ARG A 23 -3.13 14.01 -2.43
N ASN A 24 -4.40 13.63 -2.37
CA ASN A 24 -5.48 14.48 -1.85
C ASN A 24 -5.39 14.70 -0.33
N LEU A 25 -4.60 13.91 0.40
CA LEU A 25 -4.31 14.11 1.83
C LEU A 25 -3.30 15.24 2.09
N ARG A 26 -2.56 15.68 1.06
CA ARG A 26 -1.55 16.73 1.19
C ARG A 26 -2.21 18.07 0.96
N SER A 27 -2.07 18.99 1.92
CA SER A 27 -2.46 20.38 1.69
C SER A 27 -1.57 20.98 0.59
N PRO A 28 -2.14 21.72 -0.39
CA PRO A 28 -1.35 22.46 -1.39
C PRO A 28 -0.36 23.44 -0.76
N SER A 29 -0.67 23.96 0.43
CA SER A 29 0.16 24.90 1.18
C SER A 29 1.27 24.24 2.01
N GLY A 30 1.35 22.91 2.07
CA GLY A 30 2.34 22.20 2.88
C GLY A 30 2.11 22.23 4.40
N ASN A 31 1.22 23.09 4.90
CA ASN A 31 0.90 23.24 6.34
C ASN A 31 0.02 22.12 6.92
N GLY A 32 -0.21 21.03 6.18
CA GLY A 32 -1.03 19.90 6.63
C GLY A 32 -0.21 18.88 7.41
N GLY A 33 -0.64 18.57 8.63
CA GLY A 33 -0.11 17.44 9.40
C GLY A 33 -0.41 16.09 8.74
N TYR A 34 0.12 15.01 9.32
CA TYR A 34 -0.22 13.66 8.88
C TYR A 34 -1.74 13.41 8.97
N GLN A 35 -2.30 12.73 7.97
CA GLN A 35 -3.69 12.32 7.93
C GLN A 35 -3.81 10.81 7.74
N ILE A 36 -4.91 10.22 8.24
CA ILE A 36 -5.23 8.80 8.02
C ILE A 36 -5.86 8.66 6.64
N PRO A 37 -5.26 7.90 5.69
CA PRO A 37 -5.91 7.61 4.41
C PRO A 37 -7.20 6.82 4.64
N ARG A 38 -8.26 7.20 3.93
CA ARG A 38 -9.58 6.55 3.95
C ARG A 38 -10.09 6.34 2.53
N GLY A 39 -10.94 5.34 2.35
CA GLY A 39 -11.48 4.94 1.06
C GLY A 39 -10.72 3.79 0.40
N PHE A 40 -11.41 3.06 -0.48
CA PHE A 40 -10.84 1.92 -1.21
C PHE A 40 -10.18 0.88 -0.27
N LEU A 41 -9.08 0.27 -0.69
CA LEU A 41 -8.27 -0.66 0.09
C LEU A 41 -7.70 -0.04 1.37
N PHE A 42 -7.59 1.29 1.48
CA PHE A 42 -7.12 1.91 2.73
C PHE A 42 -8.07 1.69 3.91
N ASN A 43 -9.32 1.28 3.67
CA ASN A 43 -10.22 0.90 4.75
C ASN A 43 -9.83 -0.44 5.41
N ILE A 44 -9.07 -1.28 4.71
CA ILE A 44 -8.72 -2.64 5.14
C ILE A 44 -7.22 -2.73 5.50
N VAL A 45 -6.36 -2.14 4.67
CA VAL A 45 -4.90 -2.13 4.83
C VAL A 45 -4.36 -0.72 5.03
N THR A 46 -3.23 -0.63 5.72
CA THR A 46 -2.56 0.65 5.99
C THR A 46 -1.82 1.15 4.75
N CYS A 47 -1.16 0.25 4.03
CA CYS A 47 -0.40 0.58 2.82
C CYS A 47 -1.05 -0.09 1.60
N ALA A 48 -2.21 0.41 1.20
CA ALA A 48 -2.92 -0.08 0.02
C ALA A 48 -2.07 0.03 -1.26
N ASN A 49 -1.33 1.13 -1.43
CA ASN A 49 -0.45 1.34 -2.58
C ASN A 49 0.60 0.22 -2.71
N TYR A 50 1.31 -0.12 -1.63
CA TYR A 50 2.31 -1.19 -1.64
C TYR A 50 1.68 -2.57 -1.89
N THR A 51 0.49 -2.80 -1.35
CA THR A 51 -0.27 -4.03 -1.61
C THR A 51 -0.56 -4.20 -3.10
N THR A 52 -1.11 -3.16 -3.73
CA THR A 52 -1.42 -3.17 -5.17
C THR A 52 -0.17 -3.25 -6.04
N GLU A 53 0.95 -2.68 -5.59
CA GLU A 53 2.22 -2.72 -6.32
C GLU A 53 2.84 -4.12 -6.29
N ILE A 54 2.82 -4.80 -5.14
CA ILE A 54 3.26 -6.21 -5.02
C ILE A 54 2.43 -7.10 -5.95
N TYR A 55 1.10 -6.94 -5.96
CA TYR A 55 0.24 -7.72 -6.85
C TYR A 55 0.45 -7.39 -8.33
N GLN A 56 0.72 -6.12 -8.67
CA GLN A 56 1.08 -5.74 -10.03
C GLN A 56 2.35 -6.48 -10.48
N TRP A 57 3.41 -6.47 -9.66
CA TRP A 57 4.65 -7.18 -9.95
C TRP A 57 4.44 -8.70 -10.03
N LEU A 58 3.54 -9.26 -9.22
CA LEU A 58 3.14 -10.65 -9.34
C LEU A 58 2.48 -10.93 -10.71
N GLY A 59 1.54 -10.11 -11.15
CA GLY A 59 0.90 -10.22 -12.46
C GLY A 59 1.89 -10.11 -13.62
N PHE A 60 2.81 -9.15 -13.54
CA PHE A 60 3.88 -8.98 -14.50
C PHE A 60 4.76 -10.23 -14.60
N ASN A 61 5.16 -10.80 -13.46
CA ASN A 61 5.98 -12.01 -13.44
C ASN A 61 5.26 -13.27 -13.91
N ILE A 62 3.95 -13.40 -13.63
CA ILE A 62 3.09 -14.44 -14.21
C ILE A 62 3.03 -14.30 -15.75
N ALA A 63 3.17 -13.09 -16.28
CA ALA A 63 3.16 -12.86 -17.72
C ALA A 63 4.52 -13.15 -18.37
N THR A 64 5.62 -12.69 -17.77
CA THR A 64 6.97 -12.73 -18.36
C THR A 64 7.76 -14.00 -18.03
N GLN A 65 7.44 -14.68 -16.91
CA GLN A 65 8.05 -15.94 -16.50
C GLN A 65 9.58 -15.91 -16.40
N THR A 66 10.15 -14.80 -15.92
CA THR A 66 11.60 -14.65 -15.77
C THR A 66 12.06 -14.90 -14.33
N ALA A 67 13.12 -15.69 -14.15
CA ALA A 67 13.69 -15.94 -12.82
C ALA A 67 14.13 -14.65 -12.12
N ALA A 68 14.78 -13.73 -12.86
CA ALA A 68 15.18 -12.43 -12.36
C ALA A 68 13.99 -11.59 -11.86
N GLY A 69 12.85 -11.64 -12.56
CA GLY A 69 11.66 -10.91 -12.16
C GLY A 69 11.01 -11.46 -10.88
N TYR A 70 11.02 -12.79 -10.68
CA TYR A 70 10.56 -13.40 -9.42
C TYR A 70 11.47 -13.05 -8.25
N VAL A 71 12.80 -13.04 -8.44
CA VAL A 71 13.76 -12.59 -7.42
C VAL A 71 13.48 -11.13 -7.05
N PHE A 72 13.31 -10.26 -8.06
CA PHE A 72 12.96 -8.86 -7.85
C PHE A 72 11.66 -8.71 -7.05
N LEU A 73 10.61 -9.46 -7.39
CA LEU A 73 9.32 -9.43 -6.68
C LEU A 73 9.49 -9.73 -5.18
N VAL A 74 10.23 -10.79 -4.83
CA VAL A 74 10.45 -11.17 -3.43
C VAL A 74 11.20 -10.08 -2.67
N VAL A 75 12.30 -9.58 -3.23
CA VAL A 75 13.10 -8.53 -2.59
C VAL A 75 12.29 -7.24 -2.44
N ALA A 76 11.58 -6.82 -3.49
CA ALA A 76 10.73 -5.64 -3.47
C ALA A 76 9.60 -5.75 -2.42
N ALA A 77 8.96 -6.93 -2.34
CA ALA A 77 7.92 -7.19 -1.35
C ALA A 77 8.44 -7.10 0.09
N LEU A 78 9.63 -7.63 0.38
CA LEU A 78 10.25 -7.55 1.71
C LEU A 78 10.55 -6.09 2.10
N ILE A 79 11.14 -5.32 1.20
CA ILE A 79 11.49 -3.91 1.43
C ILE A 79 10.21 -3.09 1.69
N MET A 80 9.21 -3.23 0.82
CA MET A 80 7.94 -2.52 0.97
C MET A 80 7.19 -2.91 2.25
N THR A 81 7.27 -4.18 2.66
CA THR A 81 6.67 -4.65 3.91
C THR A 81 7.32 -4.01 5.13
N ASN A 82 8.65 -3.91 5.15
CA ASN A 82 9.36 -3.21 6.23
C ASN A 82 8.96 -1.72 6.32
N TRP A 83 8.86 -1.05 5.17
CA TRP A 83 8.38 0.34 5.10
C TRP A 83 6.94 0.49 5.55
N ALA A 84 6.08 -0.48 5.20
CA ALA A 84 4.68 -0.50 5.61
C ALA A 84 4.52 -0.65 7.12
N LEU A 85 5.29 -1.53 7.75
CA LEU A 85 5.33 -1.71 9.20
C LEU A 85 5.77 -0.41 9.92
N ALA A 86 6.82 0.24 9.42
CA ALA A 86 7.25 1.53 9.95
C ALA A 86 6.15 2.59 9.83
N LYS A 87 5.49 2.68 8.67
CA LYS A 87 4.37 3.62 8.44
C LYS A 87 3.17 3.33 9.34
N HIS A 88 2.81 2.07 9.52
CA HIS A 88 1.72 1.64 10.39
C HIS A 88 1.99 2.00 11.86
N ARG A 89 3.20 1.70 12.36
CA ARG A 89 3.61 2.07 13.73
C ARG A 89 3.56 3.57 13.94
N ARG A 90 4.03 4.36 12.97
CA ARG A 90 3.97 5.82 13.04
C ARG A 90 2.53 6.34 13.11
N LEU A 91 1.64 5.83 12.26
CA LEU A 91 0.23 6.24 12.26
C LEU A 91 -0.45 5.89 13.59
N LYS A 92 -0.21 4.69 14.15
CA LYS A 92 -0.73 4.33 15.47
C LYS A 92 -0.25 5.26 16.59
N LYS A 93 1.01 5.72 16.53
CA LYS A 93 1.56 6.66 17.53
C LYS A 93 0.98 8.07 17.38
N LEU A 94 0.79 8.54 16.14
CA LEU A 94 0.20 9.85 15.87
C LEU A 94 -1.29 9.91 16.20
N PHE A 95 -1.98 8.78 16.05
CA PHE A 95 -3.42 8.62 16.21
C PHE A 95 -3.73 7.59 17.30
N ASP A 96 -3.29 7.86 18.52
CA ASP A 96 -3.39 6.95 19.66
C ASP A 96 -4.75 7.00 20.38
N GLY A 97 -5.57 8.03 20.10
CA GLY A 97 -6.87 8.21 20.75
C GLY A 97 -6.81 8.95 22.09
N LYS A 98 -5.65 9.48 22.49
CA LYS A 98 -5.47 10.22 23.75
C LYS A 98 -5.55 11.72 23.52
N ASP A 99 -5.85 12.49 24.56
CA ASP A 99 -5.87 13.96 24.54
C ASP A 99 -6.75 14.56 23.42
N GLY A 100 -7.89 13.93 23.13
CA GLY A 100 -8.82 14.35 22.07
C GLY A 100 -8.37 13.99 20.64
N ARG A 101 -7.26 13.27 20.46
CA ARG A 101 -6.78 12.83 19.13
C ARG A 101 -7.64 11.69 18.58
N PRO A 102 -7.81 11.58 17.25
CA PRO A 102 -8.53 10.46 16.68
C PRO A 102 -7.73 9.16 16.83
N LYS A 103 -8.42 8.05 17.08
CA LYS A 103 -7.82 6.72 17.21
C LYS A 103 -7.63 6.06 15.85
N TYR A 104 -6.44 5.52 15.60
CA TYR A 104 -6.14 4.75 14.38
C TYR A 104 -7.01 3.47 14.33
N PRO A 105 -7.73 3.22 13.23
CA PRO A 105 -8.56 2.02 13.09
C PRO A 105 -7.73 0.74 13.02
N ARG A 106 -8.31 -0.38 13.44
CA ARG A 106 -7.67 -1.70 13.31
C ARG A 106 -7.65 -2.10 11.83
N ARG A 107 -6.47 -2.09 11.22
CA ARG A 107 -6.22 -2.42 9.82
C ARG A 107 -5.02 -3.35 9.72
N TRP A 108 -5.01 -4.18 8.70
CA TRP A 108 -3.82 -4.93 8.30
C TRP A 108 -2.74 -3.97 7.81
N VAL A 109 -1.50 -4.43 7.75
CA VAL A 109 -0.41 -3.62 7.22
C VAL A 109 -0.44 -3.64 5.68
N ILE A 110 -0.45 -4.86 5.10
CA ILE A 110 -0.51 -5.21 3.67
C ILE A 110 -1.35 -6.53 3.52
N LEU A 111 -1.92 -6.85 2.34
CA LEU A 111 -2.55 -8.16 2.03
C LEU A 111 -1.56 -9.13 1.31
N PRO A 112 -1.63 -10.47 1.45
CA PRO A 112 -2.36 -11.31 2.42
C PRO A 112 -1.39 -12.03 3.40
N PRO A 113 -1.87 -12.74 4.44
CA PRO A 113 -2.29 -12.26 5.75
C PRO A 113 -1.29 -12.66 6.86
N PHE A 114 0.01 -12.43 6.68
CA PHE A 114 1.04 -12.90 7.64
C PHE A 114 1.63 -11.83 8.58
N LEU A 115 1.10 -10.59 8.59
CA LEU A 115 1.51 -9.51 9.51
C LEU A 115 0.36 -8.58 9.92
#